data_AF-A0A923M9T5-F1
#
_entry.id   AF-A0A923M9T5-F1
#
_cell.length_a   1.000
_cell.length_b   1.000
_cell.length_c   1.000
_cell.angle_alpha   90.00
_cell.angle_beta   90.00
_cell.angle_gamma   90.00
#
_symmetry.space_group_name_H-M   'P 1'
#
loop_
_entity.id
_entity.type
_entity.pdbx_description
1 polymer ?
#
loop_
_entity_poly.entity_id
_entity_poly.type
_entity_poly.pdbx_seq_one_letter_code
_entity_poly.pdbx_strand_id
1 'polypeptide(L)'
;MRSRSAIVLAAALVAAAASVASPLKYRNVTAGGELRAGVYGRIDPGDGRPPPVVYKQPVVAAGVLLPPGTQPVYLYVPSGQVRKWDRHCIKWRACELPVYFVRVDDNPGKLGSWYALRSD
;
A
#
# COMPACT_ATOMS: atom_id res chain seq x y z
N MET A 1 40.38 61.66 -5.90
CA MET A 1 39.17 60.82 -5.73
C MET A 1 39.58 59.35 -5.80
N ARG A 2 39.32 58.57 -4.74
CA ARG A 2 39.76 57.17 -4.64
C ARG A 2 38.75 56.26 -5.36
N SER A 3 39.24 55.53 -6.36
CA SER A 3 38.56 54.40 -7.00
C SER A 3 38.17 53.37 -5.95
N ARG A 4 36.89 52.97 -5.91
CA ARG A 4 36.40 51.86 -5.09
C ARG A 4 36.04 50.71 -6.01
N SER A 5 37.00 49.82 -6.20
CA SER A 5 36.78 48.51 -6.79
C SER A 5 35.90 47.64 -5.90
N ALA A 6 35.05 46.87 -6.59
CA ALA A 6 34.57 45.52 -6.26
C ALA A 6 33.80 45.31 -4.95
N ILE A 7 32.50 45.00 -5.08
CA ILE A 7 31.92 43.76 -4.52
C ILE A 7 30.86 43.25 -5.51
N VAL A 8 31.23 42.25 -6.32
CA VAL A 8 30.25 41.46 -7.08
C VAL A 8 29.68 40.43 -6.10
N LEU A 9 28.44 40.65 -5.63
CA LEU A 9 27.69 39.65 -4.88
C LEU A 9 27.07 38.66 -5.87
N ALA A 10 27.76 37.55 -6.13
CA ALA A 10 27.18 36.39 -6.80
C ALA A 10 26.46 35.53 -5.75
N ALA A 11 25.13 35.68 -5.64
CA ALA A 11 24.30 34.79 -4.83
C ALA A 11 24.03 33.50 -5.63
N ALA A 12 24.72 32.42 -5.29
CA ALA A 12 24.45 31.10 -5.84
C ALA A 12 23.18 30.52 -5.19
N LEU A 13 22.05 30.60 -5.90
CA LEU A 13 20.80 29.92 -5.53
C LEU A 13 20.97 28.41 -5.81
N VAL A 14 21.23 27.63 -4.75
CA VAL A 14 21.11 26.17 -4.80
C VAL A 14 19.64 25.80 -4.83
N ALA A 15 19.11 25.47 -6.01
CA ALA A 15 17.78 24.91 -6.15
C ALA A 15 17.81 23.43 -5.75
N ALA A 16 17.33 23.12 -4.54
CA ALA A 16 17.07 21.73 -4.15
C ALA A 16 15.86 21.21 -4.94
N ALA A 17 16.11 20.35 -5.93
CA ALA A 17 15.06 19.64 -6.64
C ALA A 17 14.43 18.58 -5.70
N ALA A 18 13.40 18.96 -4.96
CA ALA A 18 12.55 18.00 -4.26
C ALA A 18 11.73 17.24 -5.30
N SER A 19 12.01 15.95 -5.49
CA SER A 19 11.15 15.08 -6.28
C SER A 19 9.81 14.94 -5.55
N VAL A 20 8.79 15.65 -6.02
CA VAL A 20 7.42 15.45 -5.53
C VAL A 20 6.95 14.07 -6.01
N ALA A 21 6.95 13.09 -5.12
CA ALA A 21 6.29 11.82 -5.40
C ALA A 21 4.79 12.10 -5.49
N SER A 22 4.22 12.08 -6.69
CA SER A 22 2.77 12.15 -6.87
C SER A 22 2.13 11.02 -6.05
N PRO A 23 1.10 11.30 -5.23
CA PRO A 23 0.42 10.24 -4.49
C PRO A 23 -0.20 9.28 -5.51
N LEU A 24 0.29 8.04 -5.53
CA LEU A 24 -0.34 6.97 -6.31
C LEU A 24 -1.76 6.79 -5.79
N LYS A 25 -2.74 7.12 -6.62
CA LYS A 25 -4.17 7.02 -6.28
C LYS A 25 -4.67 5.64 -6.66
N TYR A 26 -4.46 4.68 -5.76
CA TYR A 26 -5.07 3.36 -5.87
C TYR A 26 -6.59 3.46 -5.82
N ARG A 27 -7.30 2.62 -6.58
CA ARG A 27 -8.77 2.63 -6.65
C ARG A 27 -9.36 1.48 -5.86
N ASN A 28 -10.32 1.76 -4.99
CA ASN A 28 -11.20 0.72 -4.45
C ASN A 28 -12.33 0.47 -5.47
N VAL A 29 -12.22 -0.62 -6.22
CA VAL A 29 -13.19 -0.97 -7.27
C VAL A 29 -14.46 -1.59 -6.72
N THR A 30 -14.45 -2.05 -5.47
CA THR A 30 -15.67 -2.52 -4.78
C THR A 30 -16.53 -1.34 -4.32
N ALA A 31 -15.90 -0.30 -3.77
CA ALA A 31 -16.59 0.89 -3.26
C ALA A 31 -16.79 1.98 -4.32
N GLY A 32 -16.10 1.91 -5.46
CA GLY A 32 -16.25 2.87 -6.56
C GLY A 32 -15.56 4.21 -6.31
N GLY A 33 -14.29 4.21 -5.91
CA GLY A 33 -13.56 5.46 -5.66
C GLY A 33 -12.09 5.27 -5.32
N GLU A 34 -11.46 6.33 -4.80
CA GLU A 34 -10.08 6.25 -4.29
C GLU A 34 -10.00 5.37 -3.04
N LEU A 35 -8.84 4.74 -2.84
CA LEU A 35 -8.54 3.98 -1.63
C LEU A 35 -8.52 4.90 -0.41
N ARG A 36 -9.32 4.56 0.61
CA ARG A 36 -9.45 5.32 1.85
C ARG A 36 -9.46 4.38 3.06
N ALA A 37 -8.84 4.81 4.16
CA ALA A 37 -8.84 4.05 5.41
C ALA A 37 -10.28 3.78 5.88
N GLY A 38 -10.53 2.57 6.37
CA GLY A 38 -11.86 2.11 6.78
C GLY A 38 -12.83 1.76 5.63
N VAL A 39 -12.48 2.03 4.37
CA VAL A 39 -13.28 1.65 3.19
C VAL A 39 -12.67 0.41 2.55
N TYR A 40 -13.09 -0.76 3.02
CA TYR A 40 -12.58 -2.05 2.60
C TYR A 40 -13.05 -2.45 1.20
N GLY A 41 -12.32 -3.35 0.53
CA GLY A 41 -12.66 -3.76 -0.84
C GLY A 41 -11.47 -4.24 -1.65
N ARG A 42 -11.76 -4.58 -2.90
CA ARG A 42 -10.74 -4.89 -3.90
C ARG A 42 -10.07 -3.61 -4.37
N ILE A 43 -8.75 -3.67 -4.42
CA ILE A 43 -7.91 -2.57 -4.83
C ILE A 43 -7.39 -2.85 -6.23
N ASP A 44 -7.57 -1.87 -7.10
CA ASP A 44 -6.95 -1.84 -8.41
C ASP A 44 -5.74 -0.90 -8.35
N PRO A 45 -4.52 -1.42 -8.51
CA PRO A 45 -3.31 -0.61 -8.51
C PRO A 45 -3.11 0.17 -9.82
N GLY A 46 -3.87 -0.17 -10.88
CA GLY A 46 -3.64 0.36 -12.22
C GLY A 46 -2.28 -0.06 -12.80
N ASP A 47 -1.70 0.82 -13.62
CA ASP A 47 -0.36 0.73 -14.21
C ASP A 47 0.75 1.30 -13.31
N GLY A 48 0.38 1.79 -12.12
CA GLY A 48 1.31 2.35 -11.15
C GLY A 48 2.14 1.30 -10.42
N ARG A 49 2.95 1.78 -9.45
CA ARG A 49 3.70 0.90 -8.54
C ARG A 49 2.72 0.07 -7.69
N PRO A 50 3.04 -1.20 -7.40
CA PRO A 50 2.29 -2.02 -6.44
C PRO A 50 2.02 -1.29 -5.11
N PRO A 51 0.81 -1.43 -4.53
CA PRO A 51 0.50 -0.88 -3.23
C PRO A 51 1.41 -1.45 -2.14
N PRO A 52 1.65 -0.70 -1.06
CA PRO A 52 2.27 -1.29 0.12
C PRO A 52 1.39 -2.42 0.66
N VAL A 53 2.00 -3.57 0.95
CA VAL A 53 1.30 -4.77 1.40
C VAL A 53 1.65 -5.14 2.83
N VAL A 54 0.79 -5.95 3.46
CA VAL A 54 1.01 -6.51 4.80
C VAL A 54 2.10 -7.57 4.77
N TYR A 55 2.00 -8.54 3.85
CA TYR A 55 2.94 -9.63 3.65
C TYR A 55 3.58 -9.54 2.27
N LYS A 56 4.87 -9.90 2.19
CA LYS A 56 5.61 -9.91 0.92
C LYS A 56 5.14 -11.00 -0.05
N GLN A 57 4.62 -12.09 0.49
CA GLN A 57 4.03 -13.18 -0.29
C GLN A 57 2.51 -13.10 -0.20
N PRO A 58 1.79 -13.46 -1.28
CA PRO A 58 0.33 -13.46 -1.24
C PRO A 58 -0.16 -14.60 -0.37
N VAL A 59 -1.22 -14.35 0.39
CA VAL A 59 -1.84 -15.33 1.28
C VAL A 59 -2.92 -16.08 0.50
N VAL A 60 -2.94 -17.39 0.65
CA VAL A 60 -3.99 -18.27 0.14
C VAL A 60 -4.80 -18.83 1.31
N ALA A 61 -6.05 -19.19 1.07
CA ALA A 61 -6.79 -19.95 2.06
C ALA A 61 -6.19 -21.36 2.21
N ALA A 62 -6.16 -21.87 3.44
CA ALA A 62 -5.63 -23.19 3.74
C ALA A 62 -6.37 -24.30 2.98
N GLY A 63 -5.62 -25.28 2.48
CA GLY A 63 -6.16 -26.43 1.76
C GLY A 63 -6.52 -26.17 0.29
N VAL A 64 -6.24 -24.99 -0.24
CA VAL A 64 -6.49 -24.65 -1.65
C VAL A 64 -5.30 -25.01 -2.52
N LEU A 65 -5.55 -25.83 -3.55
CA LEU A 65 -4.64 -26.07 -4.65
C LEU A 65 -4.90 -25.04 -5.75
N LEU A 66 -3.95 -24.15 -5.97
CA LEU A 66 -4.05 -23.15 -7.03
C LEU A 66 -3.51 -23.70 -8.35
N PRO A 67 -4.24 -23.53 -9.47
CA PRO A 67 -3.68 -23.75 -10.80
C PRO A 67 -2.41 -22.91 -11.02
N PRO A 68 -1.42 -23.44 -11.75
CA PRO A 68 -0.25 -22.65 -12.15
C PRO A 68 -0.66 -21.37 -12.88
N GLY A 69 -0.03 -20.25 -12.52
CA GLY A 69 -0.31 -18.94 -13.15
C GLY A 69 -1.54 -18.21 -12.61
N THR A 70 -2.19 -18.70 -11.55
CA THR A 70 -3.27 -17.96 -10.88
C THR A 70 -2.75 -16.60 -10.39
N GLN A 71 -3.35 -15.51 -10.88
CA GLN A 71 -2.89 -14.15 -10.59
C GLN A 71 -3.39 -13.67 -9.21
N PRO A 72 -2.53 -12.99 -8.43
CA PRO A 72 -2.93 -12.47 -7.14
C PRO A 72 -3.88 -11.28 -7.28
N VAL A 73 -4.69 -11.07 -6.24
CA VAL A 73 -5.54 -9.88 -6.11
C VAL A 73 -5.10 -9.02 -4.94
N TYR A 74 -5.30 -7.71 -5.05
CA TYR A 74 -5.08 -6.77 -3.95
C TYR A 74 -6.39 -6.52 -3.21
N LEU A 75 -6.41 -6.76 -1.91
CA LEU A 75 -7.57 -6.52 -1.05
C LEU A 75 -7.19 -5.66 0.15
N TYR A 76 -8.00 -4.65 0.46
CA TYR A 76 -7.97 -3.98 1.76
C TYR A 76 -9.07 -4.56 2.64
N VAL A 77 -8.68 -5.17 3.76
CA VAL A 77 -9.52 -6.02 4.61
C VAL A 77 -9.30 -5.64 6.08
N PRO A 78 -10.32 -5.70 6.96
CA PRO A 78 -10.12 -5.50 8.39
C PRO A 78 -9.07 -6.47 8.97
N SER A 79 -8.14 -6.00 9.81
CA SER A 79 -7.06 -6.83 10.37
C SER A 79 -7.50 -8.15 10.99
N GLY A 80 -8.60 -8.14 11.74
CA GLY A 80 -9.14 -9.34 12.38
C GLY A 80 -9.51 -10.45 11.38
N GLN A 81 -9.92 -10.07 10.17
CA GLN A 81 -10.21 -11.02 9.10
C GLN A 81 -8.93 -11.50 8.39
N VAL A 82 -7.94 -10.62 8.21
CA VAL A 82 -6.61 -10.99 7.68
C VAL A 82 -5.98 -12.11 8.51
N ARG A 83 -6.05 -12.01 9.84
CA ARG A 83 -5.53 -13.03 10.77
C ARG A 83 -6.28 -14.37 10.74
N LYS A 84 -7.51 -14.37 10.22
CA LYS A 84 -8.40 -15.53 10.17
C LYS A 84 -8.88 -15.73 8.73
N TRP A 85 -7.96 -15.63 7.77
CA TRP A 85 -8.29 -15.52 6.36
C TRP A 85 -9.13 -16.69 5.85
N ASP A 86 -8.81 -17.92 6.24
CA ASP A 86 -9.55 -19.13 5.87
C ASP A 86 -11.05 -19.05 6.17
N ARG A 87 -11.42 -18.34 7.25
CA ARG A 87 -12.82 -18.16 7.65
C ARG A 87 -13.53 -17.02 6.94
N HIS A 88 -12.78 -16.09 6.35
CA HIS A 88 -13.32 -14.84 5.81
C HIS A 88 -13.15 -14.71 4.30
N CYS A 89 -12.37 -15.58 3.65
CA CYS A 89 -12.10 -15.52 2.22
C CYS A 89 -13.39 -15.51 1.37
N ILE A 90 -14.45 -16.21 1.83
CA ILE A 90 -15.75 -16.30 1.14
C ILE A 90 -16.39 -14.93 1.00
N LYS A 91 -16.34 -14.10 2.06
CA LYS A 91 -16.90 -12.74 2.06
C LYS A 91 -16.31 -11.87 0.94
N TRP A 92 -15.05 -12.14 0.60
CA TRP A 92 -14.30 -11.40 -0.41
C TRP A 92 -14.22 -12.12 -1.76
N ARG A 93 -14.86 -13.29 -1.89
CA ARG A 93 -14.79 -14.16 -3.08
C ARG A 93 -13.34 -14.44 -3.51
N ALA A 94 -12.50 -14.75 -2.54
CA ALA A 94 -11.05 -14.87 -2.73
C ALA A 94 -10.45 -16.10 -2.03
N CYS A 95 -11.25 -17.15 -1.80
CA CYS A 95 -10.71 -18.41 -1.25
C CYS A 95 -9.75 -19.08 -2.23
N GLU A 96 -10.07 -19.05 -3.52
CA GLU A 96 -9.31 -19.71 -4.58
C GLU A 96 -8.33 -18.76 -5.28
N LEU A 97 -7.91 -17.69 -4.59
CA LEU A 97 -7.02 -16.68 -5.15
C LEU A 97 -5.88 -16.39 -4.17
N PRO A 98 -4.65 -16.17 -4.67
CA PRO A 98 -3.62 -15.54 -3.87
C PRO A 98 -3.99 -14.08 -3.58
N VAL A 99 -3.87 -13.65 -2.33
CA VAL A 99 -4.26 -12.30 -1.90
C VAL A 99 -3.09 -11.53 -1.33
N TYR A 100 -2.84 -10.35 -1.90
CA TYR A 100 -2.05 -9.32 -1.25
C TYR A 100 -2.97 -8.41 -0.43
N PHE A 101 -2.75 -8.38 0.88
CA PHE A 101 -3.45 -7.43 1.74
C PHE A 101 -2.79 -6.06 1.66
N VAL A 102 -3.53 -5.05 1.21
CA VAL A 102 -3.04 -3.68 1.07
C VAL A 102 -3.02 -2.99 2.43
N ARG A 103 -1.92 -2.28 2.71
CA ARG A 103 -1.74 -1.45 3.90
C ARG A 103 -2.15 -0.01 3.56
N VAL A 104 -3.16 0.52 4.23
CA VAL A 104 -3.67 1.89 4.02
C VAL A 104 -3.28 2.82 5.16
N ASP A 105 -3.06 2.26 6.34
CA ASP A 105 -2.69 2.94 7.58
C ASP A 105 -1.67 2.13 8.38
N ASP A 106 -0.94 2.80 9.28
CA ASP A 106 -0.02 2.15 10.23
C ASP A 106 -0.75 1.40 11.36
N ASN A 107 -2.08 1.40 11.36
CA ASN A 107 -2.88 0.87 12.45
C ASN A 107 -4.06 0.02 11.92
N PRO A 108 -3.88 -1.29 11.73
CA PRO A 108 -4.86 -2.09 10.97
C PRO A 108 -6.10 -2.46 11.80
N GLY A 109 -6.17 -2.01 13.05
CA GLY A 109 -7.31 -2.10 13.93
C GLY A 109 -6.92 -1.44 15.24
N LYS A 110 -7.88 -0.87 15.95
CA LYS A 110 -7.74 -0.21 17.27
C LYS A 110 -7.22 -1.13 18.41
N LEU A 111 -6.26 -2.02 18.16
CA LEU A 111 -5.83 -3.14 19.01
C LEU A 111 -4.32 -3.46 18.97
N GLY A 112 -3.49 -2.53 18.46
CA GLY A 112 -2.04 -2.59 18.64
C GLY A 112 -1.26 -2.99 17.40
N SER A 113 -0.24 -2.16 17.15
CA SER A 113 1.06 -2.46 16.56
C SER A 113 1.21 -3.81 15.82
N TRP A 114 1.52 -3.74 14.53
CA TRP A 114 1.93 -4.87 13.66
C TRP A 114 3.01 -5.79 14.23
N TYR A 115 3.69 -5.40 15.32
CA TYR A 115 4.76 -6.14 15.98
C TYR A 115 4.32 -7.49 16.57
N ALA A 116 3.03 -7.76 16.75
CA ALA A 116 2.54 -9.05 17.26
C ALA A 116 2.49 -10.19 16.22
N LEU A 117 2.81 -9.94 14.94
CA LEU A 117 2.78 -10.94 13.86
C LEU A 117 4.17 -11.39 13.38
N ARG A 118 5.25 -10.97 14.07
CA ARG A 118 6.64 -11.24 13.67
C ARG A 118 7.35 -12.24 14.59
N SER A 119 6.61 -12.89 15.49
CA SER A 119 7.17 -13.64 16.61
C SER A 119 6.86 -15.14 16.61
N ASP A 120 6.34 -15.70 15.50
CA ASP A 120 6.22 -17.15 15.31
C ASP A 120 6.79 -17.54 13.94
#